data_AF-A0A1G9BDX9-F1
#
_entry.id   AF-A0A1G9BDX9-F1
#
_cell.length_a   1.000
_cell.length_b   1.000
_cell.length_c   1.000
_cell.angle_alpha   90.00
_cell.angle_beta   90.00
_cell.angle_gamma   90.00
#
_symmetry.space_group_name_H-M   'P 1'
#
loop_
_entity.id
_entity.type
_entity.pdbx_description
1 polymer ?
#
loop_
_entity_poly.entity_id
_entity_poly.type
_entity_poly.pdbx_seq_one_letter_code
_entity_poly.pdbx_strand_id
1 'polypeptide(L)'
;MNIPSIKEFIKSKKVVLAVIAGVIALIAIIFCVITVQNNFAEERARIAEQNRIEQERILTELQNKAREKVVFSMKRLIETGHAETALTVAEKNKDLMNDELQALIHLATEKDLLFRIENTSKWNYSELAKYYSQLASLEPENSRYIKELKGYDRKLQRKLERKLYARAQTLPMRDYKANMDIYAELMQLNPGEGLYQSKYDRYKSMYDAFMKDLEKFGEKPERTSGDGYYIEVKKYLKENSEFPETLQMERCTDCYFTDNGWLVGCNYSEQNEIGSRISEFLWFTISNSTVQKVEASGAYTVN
;
A
#
# COMPACT_ATOMS: atom_id res chain seq x y z
N MET A 1 78.50 3.38 83.95
CA MET A 1 77.09 3.22 83.57
C MET A 1 76.31 4.38 84.17
N ASN A 2 75.98 5.40 83.36
CA ASN A 2 75.21 6.55 83.82
C ASN A 2 73.75 6.14 83.98
N ILE A 3 73.40 5.80 85.22
CA ILE A 3 72.03 5.51 85.62
C ILE A 3 71.30 6.86 85.65
N PRO A 4 70.31 7.12 84.77
CA PRO A 4 69.55 8.35 84.83
C PRO A 4 68.86 8.43 86.19
N SER A 5 68.96 9.58 86.83
CA SER A 5 68.41 9.78 88.18
C SER A 5 66.91 9.46 88.17
N ILE A 6 66.39 8.87 89.24
CA ILE A 6 64.96 8.52 89.42
C ILE A 6 64.04 9.73 89.11
N LYS A 7 64.54 10.97 89.29
CA LYS A 7 63.84 12.21 88.90
C LYS A 7 63.62 12.36 87.39
N GLU A 8 64.56 11.97 86.53
CA GLU A 8 64.41 12.06 85.07
C GLU A 8 63.45 10.99 84.51
N PHE A 9 63.42 9.80 85.11
CA PHE A 9 62.49 8.73 84.73
C PHE A 9 61.03 9.08 85.09
N ILE A 10 60.80 9.69 86.27
CA ILE A 10 59.47 10.19 86.67
C ILE A 10 59.03 11.37 85.81
N LYS A 11 59.97 12.26 85.42
CA LYS A 11 59.67 13.41 84.56
C LYS A 11 59.32 12.95 83.13
N SER A 12 60.04 11.97 82.56
CA SER A 12 59.71 11.41 81.24
C SER A 12 58.37 10.66 81.22
N LYS A 13 58.05 9.86 82.26
CA LYS A 13 56.72 9.21 82.38
C LYS A 13 55.58 10.21 82.47
N LYS A 14 55.75 11.32 83.20
CA LYS A 14 54.73 12.40 83.27
C LYS A 14 54.55 13.11 81.92
N VAL A 15 55.64 13.33 81.17
CA VAL A 15 55.55 13.91 79.81
C VAL A 15 54.87 12.94 78.85
N VAL A 16 55.20 11.65 78.88
CA VAL A 16 54.55 10.63 78.03
C VAL A 16 53.05 10.48 78.37
N LEU A 17 52.69 10.46 79.65
CA LEU A 17 51.29 10.44 80.09
C LEU A 17 50.52 11.71 79.69
N ALA A 18 51.15 12.88 79.78
CA ALA A 18 50.54 14.14 79.35
C ALA A 18 50.32 14.19 77.83
N VAL A 19 51.25 13.65 77.05
CA VAL A 19 51.11 13.54 75.58
C VAL A 19 50.00 12.56 75.21
N ILE A 20 49.93 11.39 75.86
CA ILE A 20 48.84 10.41 75.62
C ILE A 20 47.48 11.00 75.99
N ALA A 21 47.37 11.67 77.15
CA ALA A 21 46.14 12.35 77.55
C ALA A 21 45.75 13.47 76.58
N GLY A 22 46.72 14.24 76.08
CA GLY A 22 46.50 15.26 75.06
C GLY A 22 46.00 14.69 73.74
N VAL A 23 46.57 13.57 73.29
CA VAL A 23 46.13 12.87 72.06
C VAL A 23 44.72 12.29 72.22
N ILE A 24 44.41 11.68 73.37
CA ILE A 24 43.05 11.16 73.65
C ILE A 24 42.03 12.30 73.68
N ALA A 25 42.37 13.43 74.32
CA ALA A 25 41.51 14.61 74.33
C ALA A 25 41.29 15.17 72.90
N LEU A 26 42.34 15.18 72.06
CA LEU A 26 42.24 15.64 70.68
C LEU A 26 41.35 14.72 69.82
N ILE A 27 41.49 13.40 69.97
CA ILE A 27 40.64 12.41 69.29
C ILE A 27 39.17 12.57 69.73
N ALA A 28 38.91 12.77 71.02
CA ALA A 28 37.57 13.01 71.53
C ALA A 28 36.94 14.30 70.96
N ILE A 29 37.72 15.38 70.84
CA ILE A 29 37.28 16.63 70.22
C ILE A 29 36.97 16.43 68.73
N ILE A 30 37.85 15.74 67.98
CA ILE A 30 37.63 15.44 66.56
C ILE A 30 36.37 14.58 66.38
N PHE A 31 36.16 13.57 67.23
CA PHE A 31 34.96 12.73 67.18
C PHE A 31 33.69 13.52 67.49
N CYS A 32 33.71 14.42 68.49
CA CYS A 32 32.61 15.33 68.76
C CYS A 32 32.32 16.28 67.59
N VAL A 33 33.34 16.82 66.92
CA VAL A 33 33.15 17.68 65.75
C VAL A 33 32.55 16.90 64.57
N ILE A 34 33.03 15.68 64.29
CA ILE A 34 32.51 14.83 63.22
C ILE A 34 31.06 14.44 63.47
N THR A 35 30.72 14.03 64.70
CA THR A 35 29.35 13.65 65.07
C THR A 35 28.38 14.84 64.96
N VAL A 36 28.79 16.03 65.40
CA VAL A 36 27.99 17.25 65.24
C VAL A 36 27.84 17.63 63.76
N GLN A 37 28.90 17.57 62.96
CA GLN A 37 28.84 17.84 61.52
C GLN A 37 27.95 16.83 60.77
N ASN A 38 28.02 15.55 61.12
CA ASN A 38 27.16 14.50 60.55
C ASN A 38 25.68 14.72 60.92
N ASN A 39 25.37 15.07 62.17
CA ASN A 39 24.00 15.41 62.58
C ASN A 39 23.45 16.61 61.79
N PHE A 40 24.24 17.68 61.60
CA PHE A 40 23.85 18.82 60.77
C PHE A 40 23.65 18.45 59.29
N ALA A 41 24.47 17.54 58.75
CA ALA A 41 24.33 17.07 57.38
C ALA A 41 23.05 16.24 57.19
N GLU A 42 22.73 15.33 58.12
CA GLU A 42 21.49 14.56 58.10
C GLU A 42 20.25 15.46 58.21
N GLU A 43 20.28 16.46 59.08
CA GLU A 43 19.15 17.37 59.26
C GLU A 43 18.91 18.24 58.03
N ARG A 44 19.99 18.71 57.38
CA ARG A 44 19.90 19.38 56.06
C ARG A 44 19.36 18.46 54.98
N ALA A 45 19.75 17.18 54.97
CA ALA A 45 19.24 16.20 54.01
C ALA A 45 17.73 15.95 54.21
N ARG A 46 17.26 15.84 55.46
CA ARG A 46 15.82 15.70 55.77
C ARG A 46 15.03 16.94 55.35
N ILE A 47 15.53 18.14 55.62
CA ILE A 47 14.88 19.39 55.21
C ILE A 47 14.84 19.50 53.68
N ALA A 48 15.92 19.17 52.99
CA ALA A 48 15.97 19.16 51.53
C ALA A 48 14.96 18.17 50.93
N GLU A 49 14.85 16.97 51.53
CA GLU A 49 13.88 15.96 51.11
C GLU A 49 12.43 16.38 51.37
N GLN A 50 12.14 16.97 52.54
CA GLN A 50 10.82 17.54 52.81
C GLN A 50 10.46 18.67 51.83
N ASN A 51 11.41 19.56 51.52
CA ASN A 51 11.21 20.62 50.55
C ASN A 51 10.98 20.06 49.13
N ARG A 52 11.67 18.98 48.75
CA ARG A 52 11.46 18.29 47.48
C ARG A 52 10.05 17.71 47.40
N ILE A 53 9.62 16.98 48.42
CA ILE A 53 8.27 16.40 48.51
C ILE A 53 7.20 17.50 48.45
N GLU A 54 7.41 18.62 49.13
CA GLU A 54 6.46 19.73 49.11
C GLU A 54 6.41 20.42 47.74
N GLN A 55 7.56 20.62 47.08
CA GLN A 55 7.60 21.12 45.71
C GLN A 55 6.90 20.18 44.73
N GLU A 56 7.09 18.86 44.87
CA GLU A 56 6.38 17.86 44.07
C GLU A 56 4.86 17.91 44.31
N ARG A 57 4.42 18.07 45.57
CA ARG A 57 3.00 18.25 45.91
C ARG A 57 2.41 19.50 45.28
N ILE A 58 3.07 20.65 45.42
CA ILE A 58 2.62 21.92 44.84
C ILE A 58 2.53 21.81 43.31
N LEU A 59 3.54 21.22 42.67
CA LEU A 59 3.53 21.00 41.23
C LEU A 59 2.36 20.09 40.80
N THR A 60 2.13 19.01 41.55
CA THR A 60 1.02 18.07 41.30
C THR A 60 -0.33 18.76 41.47
N GLU A 61 -0.50 19.60 42.50
CA GLU A 61 -1.73 20.34 42.72
C GLU A 61 -1.99 21.37 41.59
N LEU A 62 -0.94 22.06 41.14
CA LEU A 62 -1.02 22.97 40.00
C LEU A 62 -1.40 22.24 38.71
N GLN A 63 -0.78 21.09 38.43
CA GLN A 63 -1.11 20.25 37.28
C GLN A 63 -2.55 19.73 37.37
N ASN A 64 -3.02 19.31 38.55
CA ASN A 64 -4.38 18.86 38.75
C ASN A 64 -5.40 19.99 38.51
N LYS A 65 -5.14 21.20 39.03
CA LYS A 65 -5.99 22.38 38.76
C LYS A 65 -6.01 22.76 37.28
N ALA A 66 -4.87 22.66 36.59
CA ALA A 66 -4.81 22.88 35.14
C ALA A 66 -5.63 21.82 34.39
N ARG A 67 -5.49 20.55 34.79
CA ARG A 67 -6.23 19.42 34.22
C ARG A 67 -7.74 19.57 34.40
N GLU A 68 -8.21 19.96 35.58
CA GLU A 68 -9.63 20.20 35.85
C GLU A 68 -10.24 21.23 34.88
N LYS A 69 -9.51 22.32 34.60
CA LYS A 69 -9.95 23.33 33.63
C LYS A 69 -10.04 22.76 32.21
N VAL A 70 -9.06 21.95 31.80
CA VAL A 70 -9.04 21.30 30.49
C VAL A 70 -10.21 20.31 30.37
N VAL A 71 -10.40 19.44 31.36
CA VAL A 71 -11.50 18.48 31.43
C VAL A 71 -12.85 19.19 31.34
N PHE A 72 -13.05 20.25 32.13
CA PHE A 72 -14.28 21.03 32.10
C PHE A 72 -14.53 21.66 30.72
N SER A 73 -13.49 22.27 30.13
CA SER A 73 -13.58 22.87 28.80
C SER A 73 -13.92 21.83 27.74
N MET A 74 -13.30 20.64 27.79
CA MET A 74 -13.55 19.57 26.85
C MET A 74 -14.98 19.04 26.97
N LYS A 75 -15.47 18.76 28.19
CA LYS A 75 -16.86 18.31 28.41
C LYS A 75 -17.85 19.28 27.78
N ARG A 76 -17.70 20.58 28.05
CA ARG A 76 -18.56 21.62 27.49
C ARG A 76 -18.50 21.67 25.96
N LEU A 77 -17.31 21.55 25.36
CA LEU A 77 -17.17 21.54 23.90
C LEU A 77 -17.83 20.32 23.26
N ILE A 78 -17.68 19.14 23.86
CA ILE A 78 -18.33 17.91 23.38
C ILE A 78 -19.85 18.03 23.49
N GLU A 79 -20.37 18.49 24.63
CA GLU A 79 -21.81 18.69 24.87
C GLU A 79 -22.46 19.71 23.91
N THR A 80 -21.69 20.71 23.47
CA THR A 80 -22.15 21.75 22.54
C THR A 80 -21.93 21.39 21.07
N GLY A 81 -21.48 20.16 20.77
CA GLY A 81 -21.28 19.69 19.40
C GLY A 81 -19.96 20.16 18.75
N HIS A 82 -19.03 20.72 19.52
CA HIS A 82 -17.72 21.18 19.06
C HIS A 82 -16.62 20.14 19.36
N ALA A 83 -16.86 18.89 18.98
CA ALA A 83 -15.98 17.76 19.31
C ALA A 83 -14.58 17.89 18.68
N GLU A 84 -14.45 18.37 17.44
CA GLU A 84 -13.15 18.66 16.80
C GLU A 84 -12.32 19.68 17.59
N THR A 85 -12.98 20.73 18.08
CA THR A 85 -12.33 21.75 18.93
C THR A 85 -11.88 21.14 20.26
N ALA A 86 -12.68 20.23 20.85
CA ALA A 86 -12.30 19.52 22.07
C ALA A 86 -11.03 18.67 21.86
N LEU A 87 -10.90 17.98 20.72
CA LEU A 87 -9.69 17.23 20.36
C LEU A 87 -8.47 18.16 20.23
N THR A 88 -8.65 19.35 19.65
CA THR A 88 -7.58 20.36 19.55
C THR A 88 -7.14 20.86 20.93
N VAL A 89 -8.07 20.99 21.89
CA VAL A 89 -7.76 21.35 23.28
C VAL A 89 -6.94 20.23 23.94
N ALA A 90 -7.31 18.96 23.76
CA ALA A 90 -6.55 17.83 24.29
C ALA A 90 -5.12 17.78 23.72
N GLU A 91 -4.97 17.96 22.41
CA GLU A 91 -3.69 17.98 21.71
C GLU A 91 -2.73 19.06 22.27
N LYS A 92 -3.26 20.24 22.59
CA LYS A 92 -2.48 21.34 23.18
C LYS A 92 -2.07 21.11 24.63
N ASN A 93 -2.72 20.19 25.34
CA ASN A 93 -2.52 19.93 26.77
C ASN A 93 -2.11 18.46 27.01
N LYS A 94 -1.33 17.87 26.09
CA LYS A 94 -0.87 16.48 26.14
C LYS A 94 -0.05 16.14 27.38
N ASP A 95 0.66 17.12 27.93
CA ASP A 95 1.44 17.01 29.16
C ASP A 95 0.57 16.75 30.40
N LEU A 96 -0.73 17.09 30.34
CA LEU A 96 -1.68 16.90 31.43
C LEU A 96 -2.46 15.58 31.35
N MET A 97 -2.14 14.70 30.40
CA MET A 97 -2.89 13.48 30.08
C MET A 97 -3.10 12.57 31.31
N ASN A 98 -4.33 12.06 31.44
CA ASN A 98 -4.72 11.03 32.39
C ASN A 98 -5.89 10.21 31.80
N ASP A 99 -6.35 9.20 32.54
CA ASP A 99 -7.44 8.32 32.11
C ASP A 99 -8.74 9.08 31.80
N GLU A 100 -9.08 10.13 32.56
CA GLU A 100 -10.27 10.94 32.31
C GLU A 100 -10.17 11.72 30.99
N LEU A 101 -9.02 12.37 30.72
CA LEU A 101 -8.79 13.05 29.45
C LEU A 101 -8.77 12.07 28.29
N GLN A 102 -8.19 10.87 28.46
CA GLN A 102 -8.24 9.82 27.44
C GLN A 102 -9.68 9.40 27.12
N ALA A 103 -10.53 9.23 28.14
CA ALA A 103 -11.94 8.93 27.93
C ALA A 103 -12.68 10.07 27.20
N LEU A 104 -12.37 11.33 27.51
CA LEU A 104 -12.93 12.48 26.79
C LEU A 104 -12.44 12.58 25.34
N ILE A 105 -11.18 12.25 25.06
CA ILE A 105 -10.64 12.19 23.70
C ILE A 105 -11.35 11.10 22.90
N HIS A 106 -11.56 9.92 23.51
CA HIS A 106 -12.31 8.82 22.90
C HIS A 106 -13.73 9.27 22.54
N LEU A 107 -14.47 9.83 23.50
CA LEU A 107 -15.81 10.36 23.29
C LEU A 107 -15.86 11.49 22.24
N ALA A 108 -14.92 12.43 22.28
CA ALA A 108 -14.84 13.51 21.30
C ALA A 108 -14.56 12.97 19.89
N THR A 109 -13.68 11.98 19.77
CA THR A 109 -13.39 11.33 18.48
C THR A 109 -14.62 10.64 17.91
N GLU A 110 -15.36 9.90 18.73
CA GLU A 110 -16.61 9.26 18.31
C GLU A 110 -17.64 10.30 17.82
N LYS A 111 -17.87 11.36 18.60
CA LYS A 111 -18.82 12.44 18.26
C LYS A 111 -18.44 13.19 16.98
N ASP A 112 -17.16 13.50 16.80
CA ASP A 112 -16.66 14.14 15.58
C ASP A 112 -16.91 13.26 14.34
N LEU A 113 -16.59 11.97 14.43
CA LEU A 113 -16.83 11.02 13.34
C LEU A 113 -18.32 10.88 13.00
N LEU A 114 -19.18 10.80 14.01
CA LEU A 114 -20.63 10.76 13.79
C LEU A 114 -21.13 12.04 13.11
N PHE A 115 -20.66 13.21 13.53
CA PHE A 115 -20.99 14.48 12.88
C PHE A 115 -20.51 14.52 11.42
N ARG A 116 -19.30 14.03 11.11
CA ARG A 116 -18.81 13.92 9.73
C ARG A 116 -19.67 12.99 8.89
N ILE A 117 -20.14 11.88 9.46
CA ILE A 117 -21.06 10.94 8.80
C ILE A 117 -22.38 11.62 8.46
N GLU A 118 -22.99 12.34 9.41
CA GLU A 118 -24.27 13.05 9.21
C GLU A 118 -24.17 14.11 8.10
N ASN A 119 -23.04 14.80 8.00
CA ASN A 119 -22.80 15.82 6.99
C ASN A 119 -22.27 15.27 5.65
N THR A 120 -21.89 14.00 5.59
CA THR A 120 -21.42 13.37 4.36
C THR A 120 -22.59 12.87 3.54
N SER A 121 -22.60 13.22 2.25
CA SER A 121 -23.61 12.74 1.31
C SER A 121 -23.75 11.21 1.38
N LYS A 122 -24.99 10.72 1.49
CA LYS A 122 -25.31 9.28 1.51
C LYS A 122 -24.80 8.49 0.30
N TRP A 123 -24.43 9.19 -0.79
CA TRP A 123 -23.89 8.60 -2.02
C TRP A 123 -22.35 8.53 -2.04
N ASN A 124 -21.68 9.19 -1.09
CA ASN A 124 -20.23 9.13 -0.95
C ASN A 124 -19.82 7.91 -0.10
N TYR A 125 -20.00 6.72 -0.68
CA TYR A 125 -19.74 5.47 0.02
C TYR A 125 -18.28 5.33 0.50
N SER A 126 -17.33 5.96 -0.18
CA SER A 126 -15.89 5.87 0.16
C SER A 126 -15.59 6.58 1.48
N GLU A 127 -16.01 7.84 1.62
CA GLU A 127 -15.79 8.58 2.89
C GLU A 127 -16.62 7.97 4.03
N LEU A 128 -17.85 7.53 3.76
CA LEU A 128 -18.67 6.87 4.78
C LEU A 128 -18.03 5.57 5.29
N ALA A 129 -17.51 4.71 4.40
CA ALA A 129 -16.78 3.51 4.79
C ALA A 129 -15.54 3.85 5.64
N LYS A 130 -14.79 4.89 5.26
CA LYS A 130 -13.63 5.37 6.02
C LYS A 130 -14.00 5.80 7.45
N TYR A 131 -15.05 6.61 7.62
CA TYR A 131 -15.48 7.03 8.96
C TYR A 131 -16.00 5.87 9.81
N TYR A 132 -16.79 4.96 9.22
CA TYR A 132 -17.24 3.76 9.95
C TYR A 132 -16.11 2.80 10.27
N SER A 133 -15.05 2.72 9.46
CA SER A 133 -13.84 1.96 9.78
C SER A 133 -13.09 2.54 10.98
N GLN A 134 -13.00 3.86 11.06
CA GLN A 134 -12.42 4.54 12.22
C GLN A 134 -13.26 4.32 13.48
N LEU A 135 -14.59 4.44 13.38
CA LEU A 135 -15.52 4.14 14.48
C LEU A 135 -15.44 2.68 14.94
N ALA A 136 -15.40 1.71 14.02
CA ALA A 136 -15.27 0.29 14.37
C ALA A 136 -13.91 -0.04 15.01
N SER A 137 -12.87 0.72 14.70
CA SER A 137 -11.56 0.58 15.36
C SER A 137 -11.55 1.22 16.75
N LEU A 138 -12.28 2.32 16.92
CA LEU A 138 -12.43 3.04 18.18
C LEU A 138 -13.34 2.30 19.17
N GLU A 139 -14.40 1.65 18.67
CA GLU A 139 -15.35 0.84 19.44
C GLU A 139 -15.59 -0.54 18.79
N PRO A 140 -14.67 -1.51 18.96
CA PRO A 140 -14.77 -2.83 18.33
C PRO A 140 -16.00 -3.64 18.75
N GLU A 141 -16.53 -3.40 19.95
CA GLU A 141 -17.72 -4.09 20.46
C GLU A 141 -19.03 -3.50 19.89
N ASN A 142 -18.96 -2.35 19.22
CA ASN A 142 -20.13 -1.68 18.68
C ASN A 142 -20.56 -2.31 17.35
N SER A 143 -21.40 -3.34 17.47
CA SER A 143 -21.95 -4.10 16.33
C SER A 143 -22.62 -3.25 15.26
N ARG A 144 -23.14 -2.06 15.59
CA ARG A 144 -23.74 -1.13 14.63
C ARG A 144 -22.71 -0.58 13.65
N TYR A 145 -21.56 -0.12 14.12
CA TYR A 145 -20.51 0.44 13.25
C TYR A 145 -19.93 -0.60 12.30
N ILE A 146 -19.70 -1.81 12.80
CA ILE A 146 -19.24 -2.95 11.99
C ILE A 146 -20.27 -3.28 10.90
N LYS A 147 -21.56 -3.31 11.25
CA LYS A 147 -22.64 -3.59 10.30
C LYS A 147 -22.73 -2.53 9.21
N GLU A 148 -22.65 -1.25 9.57
CA GLU A 148 -22.68 -0.15 8.60
C GLU A 148 -21.45 -0.19 7.68
N LEU A 149 -20.25 -0.36 8.23
CA LEU A 149 -19.01 -0.53 7.47
C LEU A 149 -19.16 -1.62 6.40
N LYS A 150 -19.57 -2.83 6.81
CA LYS A 150 -19.83 -3.96 5.90
C LYS A 150 -20.88 -3.61 4.83
N GLY A 151 -21.88 -2.82 5.20
CA GLY A 151 -22.90 -2.31 4.28
C GLY A 151 -22.32 -1.39 3.19
N TYR A 152 -21.42 -0.48 3.56
CA TYR A 152 -20.75 0.41 2.61
C TYR A 152 -19.70 -0.31 1.76
N ASP A 153 -18.92 -1.22 2.34
CA ASP A 153 -17.97 -2.05 1.60
C ASP A 153 -18.67 -2.83 0.50
N ARG A 154 -19.83 -3.44 0.80
CA ARG A 154 -20.65 -4.14 -0.19
C ARG A 154 -21.15 -3.22 -1.30
N LYS A 155 -21.47 -1.95 -1.00
CA LYS A 155 -21.88 -0.96 -2.00
C LYS A 155 -20.70 -0.55 -2.90
N LEU A 156 -19.52 -0.35 -2.33
CA LEU A 156 -18.29 -0.05 -3.07
C LEU A 156 -17.89 -1.21 -3.99
N GLN A 157 -17.91 -2.43 -3.46
CA GLN A 157 -17.68 -3.66 -4.21
C GLN A 157 -18.62 -3.78 -5.41
N ARG A 158 -19.95 -3.62 -5.21
CA ARG A 158 -20.93 -3.62 -6.31
C ARG A 158 -20.70 -2.52 -7.34
N LYS A 159 -20.24 -1.34 -6.91
CA LYS A 159 -19.91 -0.23 -7.83
C LYS A 159 -18.70 -0.58 -8.70
N LEU A 160 -17.67 -1.17 -8.11
CA LEU A 160 -16.49 -1.65 -8.82
C LEU A 160 -16.84 -2.79 -9.79
N GLU A 161 -17.63 -3.76 -9.34
CA GLU A 161 -18.15 -4.87 -10.14
C GLU A 161 -18.89 -4.36 -11.38
N ARG A 162 -19.82 -3.41 -11.22
CA ARG A 162 -20.53 -2.78 -12.34
C ARG A 162 -19.58 -2.06 -13.31
N LYS A 163 -18.56 -1.37 -12.80
CA LYS A 163 -17.58 -0.65 -13.63
C LYS A 163 -16.74 -1.63 -14.45
N LEU A 164 -16.26 -2.70 -13.83
CA LEU A 164 -15.49 -3.75 -14.50
C LEU A 164 -16.35 -4.48 -15.54
N TYR A 165 -17.58 -4.84 -15.18
CA TYR A 165 -18.50 -5.50 -16.12
C TYR A 165 -18.83 -4.61 -17.32
N ALA A 166 -19.10 -3.32 -17.10
CA ALA A 166 -19.30 -2.37 -18.19
C ALA A 166 -18.06 -2.26 -19.09
N ARG A 167 -16.85 -2.25 -18.51
CA ARG A 167 -15.60 -2.25 -19.28
C ARG A 167 -15.48 -3.50 -20.15
N ALA A 168 -15.77 -4.68 -19.61
CA ALA A 168 -15.78 -5.92 -20.39
C ALA A 168 -16.74 -5.83 -21.59
N GLN A 169 -17.93 -5.23 -21.43
CA GLN A 169 -18.89 -5.06 -22.51
C GLN A 169 -18.42 -4.11 -23.63
N THR A 170 -17.48 -3.22 -23.35
CA THR A 170 -16.91 -2.30 -24.36
C THR A 170 -15.73 -2.89 -25.13
N LEU A 171 -15.13 -3.98 -24.65
CA LEU A 171 -14.00 -4.59 -25.34
C LEU A 171 -14.45 -5.34 -26.60
N PRO A 172 -13.67 -5.27 -27.70
CA PRO A 172 -13.88 -6.14 -28.84
C PRO A 172 -13.84 -7.62 -28.40
N MET A 173 -14.73 -8.44 -28.95
CA MET A 173 -14.81 -9.86 -28.60
C MET A 173 -13.49 -10.62 -28.89
N ARG A 174 -12.71 -10.17 -29.88
CA ARG A 174 -11.43 -10.77 -30.26
C ARG A 174 -10.26 -10.39 -29.35
N ASP A 175 -10.44 -9.41 -28.46
CA ASP A 175 -9.44 -9.09 -27.45
C ASP A 175 -9.53 -10.10 -26.29
N TYR A 176 -9.18 -11.36 -26.57
CA TYR A 176 -9.42 -12.48 -25.67
C TYR A 176 -8.69 -12.30 -24.34
N LYS A 177 -7.46 -11.79 -24.39
CA LYS A 177 -6.62 -11.57 -23.22
C LYS A 177 -7.21 -10.49 -22.30
N ALA A 178 -7.55 -9.31 -22.83
CA ALA A 178 -8.11 -8.25 -22.01
C ALA A 178 -9.49 -8.63 -21.43
N ASN A 179 -10.33 -9.34 -22.20
CA ASN A 179 -11.60 -9.85 -21.68
C ASN A 179 -11.36 -10.87 -20.55
N MET A 180 -10.45 -11.83 -20.75
CA MET A 180 -10.09 -12.83 -19.74
C MET A 180 -9.63 -12.18 -18.44
N ASP A 181 -8.73 -11.19 -18.52
CA ASP A 181 -8.17 -10.52 -17.36
C ASP A 181 -9.27 -9.77 -16.55
N ILE A 182 -10.21 -9.09 -17.21
CA ILE A 182 -11.33 -8.43 -16.53
C ILE A 182 -12.24 -9.45 -15.82
N TYR A 183 -12.55 -10.59 -16.46
CA TYR A 183 -13.36 -11.62 -15.82
C TYR A 183 -12.64 -12.30 -14.64
N ALA A 184 -11.31 -12.39 -14.68
CA ALA A 184 -10.52 -12.84 -13.53
C ALA A 184 -10.65 -11.88 -12.34
N GLU A 185 -10.57 -10.57 -12.56
CA GLU A 185 -10.80 -9.55 -11.52
C GLU A 185 -12.23 -9.63 -10.96
N LEU A 186 -13.23 -9.81 -11.82
CA LEU A 186 -14.64 -9.97 -11.41
C LEU A 186 -14.85 -11.22 -10.55
N MET A 187 -14.17 -12.34 -10.85
CA MET A 187 -14.20 -13.56 -10.03
C MET A 187 -13.60 -13.34 -8.64
N GLN A 188 -12.47 -12.63 -8.55
CA GLN A 188 -11.88 -12.29 -7.24
C GLN A 188 -12.81 -11.38 -6.44
N LEU A 189 -13.45 -10.43 -7.11
CA LEU A 189 -14.36 -9.49 -6.49
C LEU A 189 -15.65 -10.16 -6.03
N ASN A 190 -16.21 -11.12 -6.77
CA ASN A 190 -17.44 -11.82 -6.43
C ASN A 190 -17.35 -13.32 -6.78
N PRO A 191 -16.69 -14.13 -5.94
CA PRO A 191 -16.41 -15.54 -6.25
C PRO A 191 -17.65 -16.44 -6.27
N GLY A 192 -18.78 -15.96 -5.73
CA GLY A 192 -20.05 -16.70 -5.76
C GLY A 192 -20.84 -16.55 -7.06
N GLU A 193 -20.40 -15.68 -7.98
CA GLU A 193 -21.08 -15.43 -9.25
C GLU A 193 -20.56 -16.37 -10.35
N GLY A 194 -21.31 -17.44 -10.63
CA GLY A 194 -20.95 -18.45 -11.63
C GLY A 194 -20.88 -17.92 -13.07
N LEU A 195 -21.54 -16.79 -13.37
CA LEU A 195 -21.44 -16.15 -14.69
C LEU A 195 -20.00 -15.72 -15.00
N TYR A 196 -19.28 -15.16 -14.03
CA TYR A 196 -17.92 -14.63 -14.25
C TYR A 196 -16.93 -15.74 -14.51
N GLN A 197 -17.04 -16.86 -13.78
CA GLN A 197 -16.26 -18.06 -14.04
C GLN A 197 -16.51 -18.60 -15.46
N SER A 198 -17.78 -18.77 -15.83
CA SER A 198 -18.14 -19.26 -17.18
C SER A 198 -17.60 -18.38 -18.30
N LYS A 199 -17.60 -17.05 -18.11
CA LYS A 199 -17.05 -16.09 -19.07
C LYS A 199 -15.52 -16.17 -19.12
N TYR A 200 -14.85 -16.22 -17.97
CA TYR A 200 -13.41 -16.39 -17.88
C TYR A 200 -12.96 -17.65 -18.63
N ASP A 201 -13.57 -18.80 -18.35
CA ASP A 201 -13.21 -20.09 -18.97
C ASP A 201 -13.39 -20.05 -20.49
N ARG A 202 -14.46 -19.40 -20.97
CA ARG A 202 -14.69 -19.20 -22.40
C ARG A 202 -13.57 -18.37 -23.04
N TYR A 203 -13.23 -17.21 -22.45
CA TYR A 203 -12.16 -16.35 -23.00
C TYR A 203 -10.79 -17.00 -22.90
N LYS A 204 -10.52 -17.71 -21.82
CA LYS A 204 -9.31 -18.52 -21.66
C LYS A 204 -9.20 -19.57 -22.75
N SER A 205 -10.25 -20.33 -23.02
CA SER A 205 -10.24 -21.32 -24.11
C SER A 205 -10.01 -20.69 -25.49
N MET A 206 -10.59 -19.52 -25.78
CA MET A 206 -10.36 -18.81 -27.05
C MET A 206 -8.94 -18.27 -27.14
N TYR A 207 -8.40 -17.75 -26.03
CA TYR A 207 -7.02 -17.27 -25.97
C TYR A 207 -6.02 -18.40 -26.12
N ASP A 208 -6.22 -19.53 -25.43
CA ASP A 208 -5.35 -20.71 -25.52
C ASP A 208 -5.34 -21.29 -26.95
N ALA A 209 -6.49 -21.30 -27.64
CA ALA A 209 -6.57 -21.68 -29.05
C ALA A 209 -5.82 -20.69 -29.95
N PHE A 210 -6.07 -19.39 -29.77
CA PHE A 210 -5.37 -18.33 -30.51
C PHE A 210 -3.85 -18.40 -30.34
N MET A 211 -3.35 -18.65 -29.13
CA MET A 211 -1.92 -18.77 -28.87
C MET A 211 -1.31 -20.02 -29.53
N LYS A 212 -2.03 -21.14 -29.57
CA LYS A 212 -1.60 -22.33 -30.31
C LYS A 212 -1.53 -22.08 -31.81
N ASP A 213 -2.51 -21.39 -32.35
CA ASP A 213 -2.53 -21.03 -33.77
C ASP A 213 -1.38 -20.08 -34.10
N LEU A 214 -1.13 -19.10 -33.23
CA LEU A 214 -0.01 -18.16 -33.34
C LEU A 214 1.35 -18.88 -33.25
N GLU A 215 1.52 -19.82 -32.33
CA GLU A 215 2.75 -20.62 -32.20
C GLU A 215 2.98 -21.51 -33.43
N LYS A 216 1.90 -22.09 -33.99
CA LYS A 216 1.99 -22.98 -35.14
C LYS A 216 2.23 -22.24 -36.46
N PHE A 217 1.58 -21.10 -36.66
CA PHE A 217 1.50 -20.44 -37.97
C PHE A 217 2.02 -19.01 -38.01
N GLY A 218 2.45 -18.45 -36.88
CA GLY A 218 2.85 -17.06 -36.77
C GLY A 218 1.66 -16.09 -36.85
N GLU A 219 1.97 -14.80 -36.80
CA GLU A 219 0.97 -13.73 -36.85
C GLU A 219 0.16 -13.78 -38.15
N LYS A 220 -1.12 -13.36 -38.05
CA LYS A 220 -1.97 -13.22 -39.22
C LYS A 220 -1.38 -12.18 -40.17
N PRO A 221 -1.13 -12.52 -41.45
CA PRO A 221 -0.65 -11.56 -42.44
C PRO A 221 -1.56 -10.35 -42.53
N GLU A 222 -0.98 -9.15 -42.50
CA GLU A 222 -1.69 -7.90 -42.64
C GLU A 222 -1.73 -7.45 -44.10
N ARG A 223 -2.91 -7.01 -44.54
CA ARG A 223 -3.09 -6.49 -45.90
C ARG A 223 -2.62 -5.04 -45.95
N THR A 224 -1.80 -4.68 -46.93
CA THR A 224 -1.32 -3.31 -47.11
C THR A 224 -2.49 -2.34 -47.37
N SER A 225 -2.50 -1.19 -46.69
CA SER A 225 -3.63 -0.26 -46.65
C SER A 225 -3.96 0.44 -47.98
N GLY A 226 -3.02 0.45 -48.93
CA GLY A 226 -3.19 1.10 -50.24
C GLY A 226 -3.63 0.14 -51.34
N ASP A 227 -2.80 -0.86 -51.61
CA ASP A 227 -2.93 -1.73 -52.80
C ASP A 227 -3.66 -3.05 -52.50
N GLY A 228 -3.93 -3.36 -51.23
CA GLY A 228 -4.75 -4.51 -50.88
C GLY A 228 -4.05 -5.87 -51.08
N TYR A 229 -2.73 -5.96 -50.95
CA TYR A 229 -1.96 -7.22 -51.03
C TYR A 229 -1.19 -7.55 -49.74
N TYR A 230 -0.68 -8.78 -49.67
CA TYR A 230 0.14 -9.29 -48.56
C TYR A 230 1.64 -9.24 -48.93
N ILE A 231 2.47 -8.74 -48.03
CA ILE A 231 3.91 -8.54 -48.28
C ILE A 231 4.60 -9.88 -48.55
N GLU A 232 4.22 -10.92 -47.81
CA GLU A 232 4.72 -12.28 -47.94
C GLU A 232 4.45 -12.85 -49.33
N VAL A 233 3.27 -12.58 -49.90
CA VAL A 233 2.90 -13.02 -51.25
C VAL A 233 3.73 -12.29 -52.31
N LYS A 234 3.85 -10.96 -52.20
CA LYS A 234 4.67 -10.17 -53.15
C LYS A 234 6.13 -10.61 -53.12
N LYS A 235 6.68 -10.88 -51.94
CA LYS A 235 8.04 -11.38 -51.78
C LYS A 235 8.20 -12.74 -52.48
N TYR A 236 7.30 -13.68 -52.22
CA TYR A 236 7.31 -14.98 -52.86
C TYR A 236 7.24 -14.87 -54.40
N LEU A 237 6.32 -14.05 -54.92
CA LEU A 237 6.17 -13.87 -56.37
C LEU A 237 7.42 -13.25 -56.99
N LYS A 238 8.05 -12.25 -56.37
CA LYS A 238 9.31 -11.70 -56.87
C LYS A 238 10.45 -12.72 -56.94
N GLU A 239 10.46 -13.70 -56.06
CA GLU A 239 11.49 -14.75 -56.02
C GLU A 239 11.22 -15.89 -57.02
N ASN A 240 9.97 -16.08 -57.45
CA ASN A 240 9.54 -17.24 -58.24
C ASN A 240 8.93 -16.89 -59.61
N SER A 241 8.74 -15.60 -59.90
CA SER A 241 8.23 -15.06 -61.16
C SER A 241 9.25 -15.15 -62.29
N GLU A 242 8.77 -15.30 -63.51
CA GLU A 242 9.60 -15.24 -64.73
C GLU A 242 10.04 -13.80 -65.04
N PHE A 243 9.17 -12.81 -64.76
CA PHE A 243 9.43 -11.38 -65.04
C PHE A 243 9.26 -10.49 -63.79
N PRO A 244 10.08 -10.69 -62.73
CA PRO A 244 9.87 -10.10 -61.41
C PRO A 244 9.94 -8.56 -61.36
N GLU A 245 10.68 -7.94 -62.29
CA GLU A 245 10.80 -6.48 -62.39
C GLU A 245 9.51 -5.81 -62.90
N THR A 246 8.67 -6.58 -63.61
CA THR A 246 7.39 -6.10 -64.15
C THR A 246 6.19 -6.51 -63.30
N LEU A 247 6.43 -7.24 -62.20
CA LEU A 247 5.39 -7.75 -61.33
C LEU A 247 4.57 -6.63 -60.70
N GLN A 248 3.26 -6.67 -60.95
CA GLN A 248 2.26 -5.80 -60.34
C GLN A 248 1.27 -6.63 -59.54
N MET A 249 1.19 -6.34 -58.24
CA MET A 249 0.13 -6.87 -57.39
C MET A 249 -1.18 -6.14 -57.70
N GLU A 250 -2.27 -6.87 -57.85
CA GLU A 250 -3.58 -6.27 -58.13
C GLU A 250 -4.44 -6.26 -56.87
N ARG A 251 -5.16 -7.35 -56.58
CA ARG A 251 -6.06 -7.44 -55.43
C ARG A 251 -5.95 -8.80 -54.78
N CYS A 252 -5.89 -8.81 -53.45
CA CYS A 252 -6.03 -10.02 -52.67
C CYS A 252 -7.39 -10.11 -51.96
N THR A 253 -7.81 -11.33 -51.65
CA THR A 253 -8.93 -11.62 -50.77
C THR A 253 -8.61 -11.21 -49.33
N ASP A 254 -9.58 -11.31 -48.43
CA ASP A 254 -9.27 -11.34 -47.01
C ASP A 254 -8.48 -12.61 -46.66
N CYS A 255 -7.82 -12.59 -45.50
CA CYS A 255 -7.04 -13.73 -45.02
C CYS A 255 -7.91 -14.66 -44.18
N TYR A 256 -7.96 -15.92 -44.61
CA TYR A 256 -8.70 -17.01 -44.01
C TYR A 256 -7.76 -17.95 -43.25
N PHE A 257 -8.26 -18.59 -42.20
CA PHE A 257 -7.51 -19.55 -41.42
C PHE A 257 -7.80 -20.98 -41.89
N THR A 258 -6.76 -21.82 -42.00
CA THR A 258 -6.86 -23.23 -42.40
C THR A 258 -5.96 -24.12 -41.53
N ASP A 259 -6.12 -25.44 -41.61
CA ASP A 259 -5.28 -26.41 -40.87
C ASP A 259 -3.78 -26.36 -41.23
N ASN A 260 -3.44 -25.66 -42.31
CA ASN A 260 -2.09 -25.54 -42.87
C ASN A 260 -1.52 -24.12 -42.79
N GLY A 261 -2.29 -23.14 -42.32
CA GLY A 261 -1.85 -21.74 -42.17
C GLY A 261 -2.85 -20.72 -42.68
N TRP A 262 -2.36 -19.52 -42.97
CA TRP A 262 -3.13 -18.36 -43.42
C TRP A 262 -3.32 -18.40 -44.93
N LEU A 263 -4.54 -18.67 -45.39
CA LEU A 263 -4.89 -18.74 -46.80
C LEU A 263 -5.30 -17.36 -47.33
N VAL A 264 -4.68 -16.93 -48.42
CA VAL A 264 -5.01 -15.70 -49.15
C VAL A 264 -5.03 -15.99 -50.64
N GLY A 265 -6.00 -15.42 -51.37
CA GLY A 265 -6.03 -15.47 -52.83
C GLY A 265 -5.58 -14.13 -53.38
N CYS A 266 -4.64 -14.10 -54.32
CA CYS A 266 -4.11 -12.86 -54.88
C CYS A 266 -4.10 -12.89 -56.41
N ASN A 267 -4.62 -11.82 -57.02
CA ASN A 267 -4.40 -11.50 -58.43
C ASN A 267 -3.08 -10.73 -58.57
N TYR A 268 -2.28 -11.12 -59.55
CA TYR A 268 -1.08 -10.40 -59.96
C TYR A 268 -0.94 -10.42 -61.47
N SER A 269 -0.11 -9.53 -62.00
CA SER A 269 0.22 -9.51 -63.41
C SER A 269 1.66 -9.15 -63.67
N GLU A 270 2.17 -9.59 -64.81
CA GLU A 270 3.55 -9.41 -65.26
C GLU A 270 3.55 -9.08 -66.76
N GLN A 271 4.64 -8.47 -67.25
CA GLN A 271 4.86 -8.20 -68.66
C GLN A 271 6.02 -9.05 -69.18
N ASN A 272 5.76 -9.82 -70.23
CA ASN A 272 6.81 -10.59 -70.90
C ASN A 272 7.73 -9.68 -71.73
N GLU A 273 8.78 -10.25 -72.32
CA GLU A 273 9.77 -9.51 -73.13
C GLU A 273 9.17 -8.73 -74.31
N ILE A 274 7.98 -9.13 -74.80
CA ILE A 274 7.28 -8.52 -75.93
C ILE A 274 6.27 -7.45 -75.43
N GLY A 275 6.20 -7.21 -74.11
CA GLY A 275 5.30 -6.23 -73.48
C GLY A 275 3.85 -6.69 -73.35
N SER A 276 3.55 -7.97 -73.56
CA SER A 276 2.21 -8.52 -73.32
C SER A 276 2.00 -8.78 -71.84
N ARG A 277 0.84 -8.35 -71.31
CA ARG A 277 0.47 -8.52 -69.90
C ARG A 277 -0.16 -9.91 -69.69
N ILE A 278 0.40 -10.67 -68.75
CA ILE A 278 -0.13 -11.94 -68.26
C ILE A 278 -0.68 -11.69 -66.85
N SER A 279 -1.90 -12.13 -66.56
CA SER A 279 -2.56 -11.94 -65.26
C SER A 279 -3.06 -13.28 -64.75
N GLU A 280 -2.75 -13.59 -63.49
CA GLU A 280 -3.08 -14.86 -62.85
C GLU A 280 -3.65 -14.64 -61.43
N PHE A 281 -4.53 -15.57 -61.03
CA PHE A 281 -5.03 -15.66 -59.66
C PHE A 281 -4.56 -16.97 -59.04
N LEU A 282 -3.84 -16.85 -57.92
CA LEU A 282 -3.35 -18.00 -57.16
C LEU A 282 -3.74 -17.89 -55.69
N TRP A 283 -3.84 -19.05 -55.06
CA TRP A 283 -4.03 -19.21 -53.64
C TRP A 283 -2.68 -19.46 -52.96
N PHE A 284 -2.41 -18.73 -51.88
CA PHE A 284 -1.17 -18.79 -51.12
C PHE A 284 -1.48 -19.16 -49.67
N THR A 285 -0.84 -20.21 -49.16
CA THR A 285 -0.85 -20.55 -47.74
C THR A 285 0.39 -19.98 -47.08
N ILE A 286 0.21 -19.07 -46.11
CA ILE A 286 1.27 -18.38 -45.39
C ILE A 286 1.40 -18.96 -43.97
N SER A 287 2.62 -19.25 -43.55
CA SER A 287 2.94 -19.67 -42.18
C SER A 287 4.27 -19.05 -41.78
N ASN A 288 4.38 -18.55 -40.55
CA ASN A 288 5.57 -17.88 -40.01
C ASN A 288 6.13 -16.83 -40.98
N SER A 289 5.23 -15.98 -41.49
CA SER A 289 5.53 -14.91 -42.45
C SER A 289 6.21 -15.39 -43.75
N THR A 290 5.96 -16.63 -44.16
CA THR A 290 6.48 -17.22 -45.40
C THR A 290 5.40 -17.99 -46.15
N VAL A 291 5.39 -17.89 -47.48
CA VAL A 291 4.50 -18.69 -48.33
C VAL A 291 5.01 -20.13 -48.34
N GLN A 292 4.18 -21.06 -47.90
CA GLN A 292 4.48 -22.49 -47.79
C GLN A 292 3.93 -23.30 -48.95
N LYS A 293 2.79 -22.87 -49.51
CA LYS A 293 2.08 -23.60 -50.57
C LYS A 293 1.38 -22.63 -51.51
N VAL A 294 1.40 -22.93 -52.80
CA VAL A 294 0.69 -22.19 -53.85
C VAL A 294 -0.21 -23.12 -54.62
N GLU A 295 -1.44 -22.69 -54.89
CA GLU A 295 -2.47 -23.48 -55.56
C GLU A 295 -3.20 -22.66 -56.62
N ALA A 296 -3.69 -23.33 -57.67
CA ALA A 296 -4.39 -22.69 -58.78
C ALA A 296 -5.74 -22.10 -58.35
N SER A 297 -6.25 -21.13 -59.10
CA SER A 297 -7.49 -20.39 -58.84
C SER A 297 -8.71 -21.25 -58.45
N GLY A 298 -8.84 -22.43 -59.05
CA GLY A 298 -9.95 -23.37 -58.80
C GLY A 298 -9.84 -24.22 -57.54
N ALA A 299 -8.75 -24.11 -56.76
CA ALA A 299 -8.54 -24.93 -55.57
C ALA A 299 -9.50 -24.60 -54.41
N TYR A 300 -9.96 -23.35 -54.33
CA TYR A 300 -10.88 -22.89 -53.28
C TYR A 300 -11.95 -21.97 -53.86
N THR A 301 -13.17 -22.07 -53.31
CA THR A 301 -14.29 -21.17 -53.62
C THR A 301 -14.49 -20.21 -52.46
N VAL A 302 -14.42 -18.91 -52.74
CA VAL A 302 -14.82 -17.86 -51.78
C VAL A 302 -16.33 -17.72 -51.86
N ASN A 303 -17.03 -18.03 -50.78
CA ASN A 303 -18.46 -17.72 -50.62
C ASN A 303 -18.64 -16.29 -50.10
#